data_AF-A0A3Q7J786-F1
#
_entry.id   AF-A0A3Q7J786-F1
#
_cell.length_a   1.000
_cell.length_b   1.000
_cell.length_c   1.000
_cell.angle_alpha   90.00
_cell.angle_beta   90.00
_cell.angle_gamma   90.00
#
_symmetry.space_group_name_H-M   'P 1'
#
loop_
_entity.id
_entity.type
_entity.pdbx_description
1 polymer ?
#
loop_
_entity_poly.entity_id
_entity_poly.type
_entity_poly.pdbx_seq_one_letter_code
_entity_poly.pdbx_strand_id
1 'polypeptide(L)' 'MKMGQIKRRWNPGEDELLKKLIEEHGAKNWSFICQLIPSRTEKSCREFWCDHLNPQLDHQPFNPEEEDIIFQGS' A
#
# COMPACT_ATOMS: atom_id res chain seq x y z
N MET A 1 4.65 -10.48 -21.62
CA MET A 1 3.29 -10.37 -21.04
C MET A 1 3.44 -10.46 -19.52
N LYS A 2 2.96 -9.45 -18.77
CA LYS A 2 3.17 -9.29 -17.31
C LYS A 2 2.57 -10.49 -16.57
N MET A 3 3.43 -11.35 -16.05
CA MET A 3 3.07 -12.54 -15.26
C MET A 3 2.21 -12.08 -14.08
N GLY A 4 0.99 -12.60 -13.99
CA GLY A 4 0.10 -12.37 -12.87
C GLY A 4 0.75 -12.86 -11.59
N GLN A 5 1.41 -11.95 -10.88
CA GLN A 5 1.81 -12.20 -9.51
C GLN A 5 0.52 -12.29 -8.71
N ILE A 6 0.18 -13.51 -8.29
CA ILE A 6 -0.74 -13.75 -7.19
C ILE A 6 -0.17 -12.92 -6.03
N LYS A 7 -0.67 -11.68 -5.84
CA LYS A 7 -0.27 -10.80 -4.74
C LYS A 7 -0.63 -11.58 -3.49
N ARG A 8 0.36 -12.18 -2.80
CA ARG A 8 0.12 -12.78 -1.49
C ARG A 8 -0.59 -11.73 -0.65
N ARG A 9 -1.74 -12.08 -0.10
CA ARG A 9 -2.52 -11.19 0.77
C ARG A 9 -1.60 -10.71 1.89
N TRP A 10 -1.59 -9.42 2.19
CA TRP A 10 -0.85 -8.89 3.33
C TRP A 10 -1.56 -9.33 4.61
N ASN A 11 -0.78 -9.84 5.56
CA ASN A 11 -1.30 -10.20 6.87
C ASN A 11 -1.17 -9.01 7.82
N PRO A 12 -2.05 -8.92 8.84
CA PRO A 12 -1.94 -7.89 9.88
C PRO A 12 -0.57 -7.87 10.57
N GLY A 13 0.03 -9.04 10.84
CA GLY A 13 1.39 -9.05 11.38
C GLY A 13 2.46 -8.47 10.44
N GLU A 14 2.28 -8.57 9.11
CA GLU A 14 3.21 -8.00 8.14
C GLU A 14 2.98 -6.49 7.97
N ASP A 15 1.73 -6.03 8.05
CA ASP A 15 1.40 -4.61 7.92
C ASP A 15 1.86 -3.79 9.12
N GLU A 16 1.67 -4.28 10.34
CA GLU A 16 2.15 -3.66 11.57
C GLU A 16 3.67 -3.60 11.58
N LEU A 17 4.32 -4.68 11.12
CA LEU A 17 5.77 -4.72 10.99
C LEU A 17 6.26 -3.70 9.96
N LEU A 18 5.65 -3.65 8.78
CA LEU A 18 6.01 -2.68 7.74
C LEU A 18 5.84 -1.25 8.25
N LYS A 19 4.71 -0.95 8.90
CA LYS A 19 4.42 0.36 9.46
C LYS A 19 5.43 0.76 10.52
N LYS A 20 5.69 -0.11 11.50
CA LYS A 20 6.68 0.12 12.56
C LYS A 20 8.07 0.40 11.98
N LEU A 21 8.51 -0.39 11.01
CA LEU A 21 9.83 -0.21 10.37
C LEU A 21 9.92 1.10 9.60
N ILE A 22 8.83 1.56 8.98
CA ILE A 22 8.77 2.85 8.29
C ILE A 22 8.70 4.01 9.28
N GLU A 23 8.00 3.88 10.40
CA GLU A 23 7.98 4.87 11.47
C GLU A 23 9.37 5.02 12.11
N GLU A 24 10.09 3.91 12.28
CA GLU A 24 11.41 3.89 12.92
C GLU A 24 12.55 4.33 11.97
N HIS A 25 12.55 3.87 10.71
CA HIS A 25 13.64 4.13 9.75
C HIS A 25 13.30 5.15 8.66
N GLY A 26 12.02 5.46 8.47
CA GLY A 26 11.50 6.29 7.38
C GLY A 26 11.24 5.52 6.08
N ALA A 27 10.26 5.98 5.30
CA ALA A 27 9.86 5.47 3.97
C ALA A 27 10.89 5.73 2.85
N LYS A 28 12.18 5.71 3.19
CA LYS A 28 13.33 5.98 2.31
C LYS A 28 14.20 4.74 2.08
N ASN A 29 14.22 3.81 3.02
CA ASN A 29 15.11 2.64 3.02
C ASN A 29 14.34 1.33 2.87
N TRP A 30 13.57 1.21 1.79
CA TRP A 30 12.77 0.01 1.49
C TRP A 30 13.60 -1.27 1.46
N SER A 31 14.85 -1.19 0.98
CA SER A 31 15.75 -2.34 0.92
C SER A 31 16.00 -2.96 2.29
N PHE A 32 16.22 -2.11 3.30
CA PHE A 32 16.43 -2.55 4.68
C PHE A 32 15.12 -3.08 5.29
N ILE A 33 14.02 -2.36 5.09
CA ILE A 33 12.71 -2.72 5.60
C ILE A 33 12.27 -4.10 5.08
N CYS A 34 12.52 -4.40 3.79
CA CYS A 34 12.12 -5.68 3.20
C CYS A 34 13.00 -6.85 3.62
N GLN A 35 14.26 -6.61 3.97
CA GLN A 35 15.11 -7.65 4.56
C GLN A 35 14.54 -8.17 5.88
N LEU A 36 13.78 -7.34 6.60
CA LEU A 36 13.13 -7.69 7.85
C LEU A 36 11.77 -8.37 7.66
N ILE A 37 11.22 -8.40 6.44
CA ILE A 37 9.96 -9.06 6.12
C ILE A 37 10.25 -10.23 5.17
N PRO A 38 10.48 -11.47 5.68
CA PRO A 38 11.04 -12.60 4.94
C PRO A 38 10.12 -13.24 3.88
N SER A 39 9.16 -12.49 3.35
CA SER A 39 8.26 -12.91 2.28
C SER A 39 7.82 -11.76 1.36
N ARG A 40 8.40 -10.57 1.53
CA ARG A 40 8.07 -9.37 0.76
C ARG A 40 9.30 -8.81 0.07
N THR A 41 9.08 -8.23 -1.10
CA THR A 41 10.12 -7.57 -1.89
C THR A 41 10.03 -6.06 -1.72
N GLU A 42 11.13 -5.37 -2.00
CA GLU A 42 11.23 -3.91 -1.98
C GLU A 42 10.08 -3.21 -2.69
N LYS A 43 9.78 -3.70 -3.89
CA LYS A 43 8.66 -3.21 -4.70
C LYS A 43 7.31 -3.43 -4.00
N SER A 44 7.07 -4.63 -3.46
CA SER A 44 5.80 -4.96 -2.82
C SER A 44 5.55 -4.16 -1.54
N CYS A 45 6.59 -3.88 -0.74
CA CYS A 45 6.46 -3.09 0.47
C CYS A 45 6.19 -1.62 0.16
N ARG A 46 6.88 -1.05 -0.84
CA ARG A 46 6.62 0.32 -1.29
C ARG A 46 5.22 0.46 -1.85
N GLU A 47 4.80 -0.45 -2.74
CA GLU A 47 3.46 -0.44 -3.32
C GLU A 47 2.40 -0.57 -2.22
N PHE A 48 2.55 -1.51 -1.28
CA PHE A 48 1.57 -1.67 -0.20
C PHE A 48 1.52 -0.47 0.74
N TRP A 49 2.67 0.11 1.09
CA TRP A 49 2.69 1.35 1.85
C TRP A 49 1.96 2.47 1.11
N CYS A 50 2.35 2.74 -0.13
CA CYS A 50 1.75 3.77 -0.97
C CYS A 50 0.33 3.47 -1.45
N ASP A 51 -0.31 2.38 -1.05
CA ASP A 51 -1.65 2.03 -1.55
C ASP A 51 -2.60 1.70 -0.38
N HIS A 52 -2.07 1.22 0.76
CA HIS A 52 -2.87 0.76 1.89
C HIS A 52 -2.44 1.31 3.26
N LEU A 53 -1.17 1.65 3.49
CA LEU A 53 -0.68 2.03 4.84
C LEU A 53 -0.22 3.48 5.00
N ASN A 54 0.04 4.20 3.90
CA ASN A 54 0.58 5.54 3.96
C ASN A 54 -0.46 6.50 4.56
N PRO A 55 -0.22 7.05 5.76
CA PRO A 55 -1.17 7.97 6.39
C PRO A 55 -1.29 9.31 5.65
N GLN A 56 -0.35 9.63 4.73
CA GLN A 56 -0.47 10.80 3.85
C GLN A 56 -1.31 10.51 2.60
N LEU A 57 -1.52 9.24 2.27
CA LEU A 57 -2.65 8.83 1.43
C LEU A 57 -3.85 8.65 2.34
N ASP A 58 -4.14 9.72 3.08
CA ASP A 58 -5.41 9.92 3.69
C ASP A 58 -6.42 9.63 2.59
N HIS A 59 -7.13 8.51 2.76
CA HIS A 59 -8.42 8.31 2.16
C HIS A 59 -9.26 9.51 2.61
N GLN A 60 -9.13 10.63 1.90
CA GLN A 60 -10.26 11.51 1.73
C GLN A 60 -11.39 10.54 1.36
N PRO A 61 -12.42 10.38 2.19
CA PRO A 61 -13.59 9.64 1.76
C PRO A 61 -13.95 10.27 0.42
N PHE A 62 -14.17 9.44 -0.60
CA PHE A 62 -14.68 9.90 -1.89
C PHE A 62 -15.75 10.95 -1.54
N ASN A 63 -15.46 12.23 -1.80
CA ASN A 63 -16.41 13.27 -1.48
C ASN A 63 -17.67 12.84 -2.24
N PRO A 64 -18.85 12.77 -1.61
CA PRO A 64 -20.09 12.35 -2.28
C PRO A 64 -20.49 13.27 -3.46
N GLU A 65 -19.67 14.26 -3.78
CA GLU A 65 -19.79 15.15 -4.93
C GLU A 65 -19.24 14.52 -6.24
N GLU A 66 -18.38 13.48 -6.18
CA GLU A 66 -17.85 12.79 -7.36
C GLU A 66 -18.66 11.53 -7.77
N GLU A 67 -19.91 11.38 -7.28
CA GLU A 67 -20.82 10.30 -7.71
C GLU A 67 -21.86 10.72 -8.78
N ASP A 68 -21.87 11.98 -9.23
CA ASP A 68 -22.94 12.46 -10.13
C ASP A 68 -22.64 12.30 -11.64
N ILE A 69 -21.42 11.92 -12.05
CA ILE A 69 -21.05 11.93 -13.48
C ILE A 69 -21.33 10.57 -14.18
N ILE A 70 -21.71 9.52 -13.47
CA ILE A 70 -21.89 8.17 -14.06
C ILE A 70 -23.31 7.94 -14.61
N PHE A 71 -24.26 8.87 -14.43
CA PHE A 71 -25.65 8.67 -14.87
C PHE A 71 -26.26 9.81 -15.69
N GLN A 72 -25.59 10.29 -16.75
CA GLN A 72 -26.25 11.10 -17.79
C GLN A 72 -25.95 10.59 -19.22
N GLY A 73 -26.06 9.27 -19.40
CA GLY A 73 -26.18 8.65 -20.71
C GLY A 73 -27.59 8.07 -20.89
N SER A 74 -28.59 8.92 -21.13
CA SER A 74 -29.89 8.53 -21.68
C SER A 74 -30.39 9.55 -22.68
#